data_AF-A0A6B9ZKR7-F1
#
_entry.id   AF-A0A6B9ZKR7-F1
#
_cell.length_a   1.000
_cell.length_b   1.000
_cell.length_c   1.000
_cell.angle_alpha   90.00
_cell.angle_beta   90.00
_cell.angle_gamma   90.00
#
_symmetry.space_group_name_H-M   'P 1'
#
loop_
_entity.id
_entity.type
_entity.pdbx_description
1 polymer ?
#
loop_
_entity_poly.entity_id
_entity_poly.type
_entity_poly.pdbx_seq_one_letter_code
_entity_poly.pdbx_strand_id
1 'polypeptide(L)'
;MQQESKSQKISKTAAKTAIRIFIIVLFMGILPLVAGNDEGWNERIANAHLIITNKWTLVFPAILLIGFLWLAILCKKNKYQQVDVNWLLVLNAVILITYLVMLYSRIYKVLLA
;
A
#
# COMPACT_ATOMS: atom_id res chain seq x y z
N MET A 1 35.92 5.83 -8.68
CA MET A 1 34.75 5.43 -7.86
C MET A 1 33.97 6.69 -7.52
N GLN A 2 32.80 6.92 -8.14
CA GLN A 2 31.96 8.07 -7.79
C GLN A 2 31.42 7.88 -6.37
N GLN A 3 31.76 8.77 -5.44
CA GLN A 3 31.23 8.76 -4.07
C GLN A 3 29.70 8.90 -4.14
N GLU A 4 28.97 7.89 -3.64
CA GLU A 4 27.52 8.02 -3.43
C GLU A 4 27.28 9.23 -2.51
N SER A 5 26.51 10.22 -3.01
CA SER A 5 26.20 11.41 -2.22
C SER A 5 25.32 11.02 -1.02
N LYS A 6 25.41 11.79 0.08
CA LYS A 6 24.58 11.54 1.29
C LYS A 6 23.09 11.42 0.93
N SER A 7 22.62 12.22 -0.02
CA SER A 7 21.23 12.23 -0.52
C SER A 7 20.83 10.91 -1.22
N GLN A 8 21.74 10.25 -1.93
CA GLN A 8 21.49 8.94 -2.53
C GLN A 8 21.29 7.86 -1.47
N LYS A 9 22.09 7.86 -0.39
CA LYS A 9 21.95 6.89 0.70
C LYS A 9 20.64 7.03 1.46
N ILE A 10 20.22 8.28 1.72
CA ILE A 10 18.96 8.59 2.42
C ILE A 10 17.77 8.16 1.55
N SER A 11 17.72 8.59 0.28
CA SER A 11 16.59 8.27 -0.61
C SER A 11 16.44 6.77 -0.86
N LYS A 12 17.55 6.04 -1.00
CA LYS A 12 17.56 4.57 -1.14
C LYS A 12 17.03 3.87 0.10
N THR A 13 17.40 4.35 1.28
CA THR A 13 16.88 3.84 2.56
C THR A 13 15.38 4.12 2.67
N ALA A 14 14.96 5.36 2.40
CA ALA A 14 13.56 5.77 2.44
C ALA A 14 12.70 4.92 1.49
N ALA A 15 13.13 4.72 0.24
CA ALA A 15 12.43 3.90 -0.75
C ALA A 15 12.27 2.43 -0.30
N LYS A 16 13.35 1.82 0.21
CA LYS A 16 13.28 0.45 0.77
C LYS A 16 12.35 0.36 1.97
N THR A 17 12.41 1.34 2.86
CA THR A 17 11.54 1.40 4.04
C THR A 17 10.09 1.57 3.63
N ALA A 18 9.78 2.44 2.67
CA ALA A 18 8.43 2.64 2.15
C ALA A 18 7.84 1.33 1.57
N ILE A 19 8.62 0.58 0.78
CA ILE A 19 8.19 -0.74 0.29
C ILE A 19 7.90 -1.70 1.45
N ARG A 20 8.77 -1.75 2.46
CA ARG A 20 8.56 -2.63 3.63
C ARG A 20 7.30 -2.24 4.41
N ILE A 21 7.10 -0.97 4.69
CA ILE A 21 5.90 -0.47 5.38
C ILE A 21 4.66 -0.81 4.58
N PHE A 22 4.67 -0.59 3.26
CA PHE A 22 3.55 -0.95 2.40
C PHE A 22 3.19 -2.45 2.51
N ILE A 23 4.18 -3.33 2.46
CA ILE A 23 3.97 -4.78 2.64
C ILE A 23 3.38 -5.07 4.03
N ILE A 24 3.93 -4.47 5.10
CA ILE A 24 3.41 -4.67 6.47
C ILE A 24 1.94 -4.24 6.55
N VAL A 25 1.58 -3.08 6.01
CA VAL A 25 0.19 -2.59 6.01
C VAL A 25 -0.73 -3.52 5.23
N LEU A 26 -0.30 -4.04 4.08
CA LEU A 26 -1.07 -5.04 3.33
C LEU A 26 -1.32 -6.30 4.15
N PHE A 27 -0.28 -6.85 4.78
CA PHE A 27 -0.41 -8.03 5.63
C PHE A 27 -1.34 -7.77 6.82
N MET A 28 -1.20 -6.62 7.47
CA MET A 28 -2.01 -6.25 8.63
C MET A 28 -3.50 -6.16 8.30
N GLY A 29 -3.86 -5.74 7.09
CA GLY A 29 -5.26 -5.77 6.62
C GLY A 29 -5.80 -7.17 6.31
N ILE A 30 -4.92 -8.14 6.02
CA ILE A 30 -5.28 -9.54 5.74
C ILE A 30 -5.35 -10.37 7.03
N LEU A 31 -4.58 -10.01 8.06
CA LEU A 31 -4.61 -10.67 9.39
C LEU A 31 -6.02 -10.93 9.94
N PRO A 32 -6.97 -9.97 9.99
CA PRO A 32 -8.33 -10.24 10.47
C PRO A 32 -9.07 -11.30 9.65
N LEU A 33 -8.79 -11.41 8.34
CA LEU A 33 -9.42 -12.38 7.44
C LEU A 33 -8.86 -13.80 7.61
N VAL A 34 -7.58 -13.92 7.99
CA VAL A 34 -6.89 -15.21 8.13
C VAL A 34 -6.86 -15.71 9.58
N ALA A 35 -6.82 -14.79 10.55
CA ALA A 35 -6.89 -15.12 11.97
C ALA A 35 -8.33 -15.33 12.46
N GLY A 36 -9.32 -14.81 11.72
CA GLY A 36 -10.74 -15.02 11.98
C GLY A 36 -11.25 -16.37 11.48
N ASN A 37 -10.80 -17.48 12.06
CA ASN A 37 -11.37 -18.80 11.86
C ASN A 37 -12.67 -19.03 12.67
N ASP A 38 -13.27 -17.97 13.23
CA ASP A 38 -14.56 -18.06 13.91
C ASP A 38 -15.70 -17.84 12.91
N GLU A 39 -16.69 -18.73 12.94
CA GLU A 39 -17.86 -18.81 12.05
C GLU A 39 -18.60 -17.46 11.87
N GLY A 40 -18.46 -16.54 12.84
CA GLY A 40 -19.03 -15.19 12.78
C GLY A 40 -18.40 -14.23 11.75
N TRP A 41 -17.17 -14.44 11.25
CA TRP A 41 -16.59 -13.56 10.22
C TRP A 41 -17.23 -13.83 8.85
N ASN A 42 -17.47 -15.10 8.50
CA ASN A 42 -18.14 -15.46 7.25
C ASN A 42 -19.58 -14.93 7.20
N GLU A 43 -20.32 -15.01 8.32
CA GLU A 43 -21.66 -14.43 8.41
C GLU A 43 -21.64 -12.89 8.36
N ARG A 44 -20.63 -12.26 8.95
CA ARG A 44 -20.43 -10.81 8.86
C ARG A 44 -20.06 -10.33 7.46
N ILE A 45 -19.30 -11.09 6.68
CA ILE A 45 -19.07 -10.80 5.24
C ILE A 45 -20.34 -11.00 4.44
N ALA A 46 -21.06 -12.09 4.69
CA ALA A 46 -22.28 -12.42 3.97
C ALA A 46 -23.38 -11.38 4.21
N ASN A 47 -23.48 -10.82 5.42
CA ASN A 47 -24.42 -9.76 5.77
C ASN A 47 -23.87 -8.35 5.52
N ALA A 48 -22.56 -8.17 5.41
CA ALA A 48 -21.95 -6.93 4.98
C ALA A 48 -22.26 -6.70 3.50
N HIS A 49 -23.43 -6.14 3.22
CA HIS A 49 -23.71 -5.46 1.97
C HIS A 49 -22.73 -4.30 1.84
N LEU A 50 -21.54 -4.57 1.29
CA LEU A 50 -20.58 -3.56 0.89
C LEU A 50 -21.20 -2.75 -0.25
N ILE A 51 -22.02 -1.77 0.11
CA ILE A 51 -22.58 -0.81 -0.83
C ILE A 51 -21.42 0.11 -1.24
N ILE A 52 -20.67 -0.35 -2.23
CA ILE A 52 -19.70 0.47 -2.94
C ILE A 52 -20.50 1.40 -3.86
N THR A 53 -20.97 2.52 -3.30
CA THR A 53 -21.83 3.51 -3.96
C THR A 53 -21.23 4.02 -5.28
N ASN A 54 -19.91 4.06 -5.40
CA ASN A 54 -19.23 4.54 -6.59
C ASN A 54 -18.11 3.58 -7.04
N LYS A 55 -18.30 2.97 -8.22
CA LYS A 55 -17.32 2.06 -8.84
C LYS A 55 -15.98 2.73 -9.12
N TRP A 56 -15.98 4.06 -9.29
CA TRP A 56 -14.77 4.85 -9.56
C TRP A 56 -13.84 5.00 -8.34
N THR A 57 -14.32 4.77 -7.13
CA THR A 57 -13.52 4.89 -5.90
C THR A 57 -12.35 3.90 -5.85
N LEU A 58 -12.44 2.78 -6.57
CA LEU A 58 -11.39 1.76 -6.65
C LEU A 58 -10.41 1.97 -7.81
N VAL A 59 -10.76 2.77 -8.81
CA VAL A 59 -9.91 3.01 -9.99
C VAL A 59 -8.66 3.79 -9.60
N PHE A 60 -8.81 4.81 -8.77
CA PHE A 60 -7.72 5.66 -8.31
C PHE A 60 -6.64 4.89 -7.52
N PRO A 61 -6.99 4.11 -6.47
CA PRO A 61 -6.01 3.29 -5.76
C PRO A 61 -5.43 2.17 -6.66
N ALA A 62 -6.19 1.63 -7.62
CA ALA A 62 -5.66 0.65 -8.57
C ALA A 62 -4.56 1.24 -9.47
N ILE A 63 -4.77 2.44 -10.01
CA ILE A 63 -3.76 3.16 -10.80
C ILE A 63 -2.52 3.47 -9.94
N LEU A 64 -2.71 3.93 -8.70
CA LEU A 64 -1.62 4.17 -7.76
C LEU A 64 -0.82 2.89 -7.50
N LEU A 65 -1.48 1.75 -7.32
CA LEU A 65 -0.83 0.46 -7.10
C LEU A 65 -0.02 0.00 -8.31
N ILE A 66 -0.57 0.15 -9.52
CA ILE A 66 0.17 -0.15 -10.77
C ILE A 66 1.39 0.78 -10.89
N GLY A 67 1.22 2.07 -10.62
CA GLY A 67 2.30 3.05 -10.61
C GLY A 67 3.38 2.73 -9.57
N PHE A 68 2.99 2.30 -8.37
CA PHE A 68 3.89 1.83 -7.32
C PHE A 68 4.73 0.64 -7.79
N LEU A 69 4.09 -0.37 -8.40
CA LEU A 69 4.78 -1.55 -8.93
C LEU A 69 5.79 -1.18 -10.02
N TRP A 70 5.40 -0.32 -10.96
CA TRP A 70 6.30 0.16 -12.02
C TRP A 70 7.50 0.92 -11.44
N LEU A 71 7.26 1.85 -10.51
CA LEU A 71 8.33 2.60 -9.84
C LEU A 71 9.23 1.68 -9.01
N ALA A 72 8.69 0.68 -8.33
CA ALA A 72 9.47 -0.28 -7.56
C ALA A 72 10.39 -1.12 -8.46
N ILE A 73 9.89 -1.58 -9.60
CA ILE A 73 10.69 -2.29 -10.62
C ILE A 73 11.77 -1.37 -11.18
N LEU A 74 11.43 -0.12 -11.50
CA LEU A 74 12.37 0.87 -12.05
C LEU A 74 13.48 1.21 -11.06
N CYS A 75 13.14 1.49 -9.79
CA CYS A 75 14.10 1.71 -8.70
C CYS A 75 15.02 0.51 -8.50
N LYS A 76 14.48 -0.72 -8.56
CA LYS A 76 15.26 -1.96 -8.42
C LYS A 76 16.21 -2.15 -9.60
N LYS A 77 15.74 -1.94 -10.83
CA LYS A 77 16.54 -2.03 -12.06
C LYS A 77 17.67 -1.01 -12.06
N ASN A 78 17.38 0.23 -11.65
CA ASN A 78 18.35 1.33 -11.61
C ASN A 78 19.16 1.38 -10.30
N LYS A 79 19.09 0.32 -9.47
CA LYS A 79 19.78 0.19 -8.18
C LYS A 79 19.64 1.41 -7.26
N TYR A 80 18.52 2.12 -7.32
CA TYR A 80 18.22 3.33 -6.55
C TYR A 80 19.20 4.50 -6.80
N GLN A 81 19.87 4.56 -7.96
CA GLN A 81 20.85 5.61 -8.26
C GLN A 81 20.21 7.00 -8.46
N GLN A 82 18.96 7.04 -8.93
CA GLN A 82 18.21 8.27 -9.14
C GLN A 82 17.41 8.65 -7.89
N VAL A 83 17.82 9.75 -7.25
CA VAL A 83 17.21 10.26 -6.01
C VAL A 83 15.75 10.63 -6.23
N ASP A 84 15.44 11.27 -7.36
CA ASP A 84 14.08 11.75 -7.64
C ASP A 84 13.08 10.61 -7.80
N VAL A 85 13.46 9.54 -8.52
CA VAL A 85 12.61 8.35 -8.71
C VAL A 85 12.39 7.62 -7.37
N ASN A 86 13.40 7.57 -6.51
CA ASN A 86 13.26 7.00 -5.17
C ASN A 86 12.24 7.77 -4.33
N TRP A 87 12.29 9.12 -4.36
CA TRP A 87 11.33 9.96 -3.66
C TRP A 87 9.92 9.86 -4.25
N LEU A 88 9.81 9.75 -5.57
CA LEU A 88 8.53 9.53 -6.23
C LEU A 88 7.90 8.21 -5.79
N LEU A 89 8.69 7.16 -5.64
CA LEU A 89 8.22 5.88 -5.08
C LEU A 89 7.75 6.04 -3.63
N VAL A 90 8.51 6.74 -2.79
CA VAL A 90 8.12 6.99 -1.39
C VAL A 90 6.80 7.73 -1.31
N LEU A 91 6.65 8.82 -2.07
CA LEU A 91 5.43 9.63 -2.10
C LEU A 91 4.24 8.82 -2.60
N ASN A 92 4.42 8.03 -3.66
CA ASN A 92 3.40 7.13 -4.17
C ASN A 92 2.98 6.09 -3.12
N ALA A 93 3.95 5.48 -2.41
CA ALA A 93 3.69 4.53 -1.35
C ALA A 93 2.88 5.15 -0.20
N VAL A 94 3.24 6.35 0.25
CA VAL A 94 2.53 7.05 1.33
C VAL A 94 1.08 7.30 0.95
N ILE A 95 0.82 7.83 -0.25
CA ILE A 95 -0.55 8.07 -0.74
C ILE A 95 -1.34 6.76 -0.81
N LEU A 96 -0.73 5.70 -1.35
CA LEU A 96 -1.36 4.40 -1.48
C LEU A 96 -1.69 3.79 -0.11
N ILE A 97 -0.80 3.92 0.88
CA ILE A 97 -1.04 3.51 2.27
C ILE A 97 -2.22 4.27 2.86
N THR A 98 -2.29 5.59 2.67
CA THR A 98 -3.43 6.40 3.15
C THR A 98 -4.76 5.90 2.58
N TYR A 99 -4.80 5.59 1.27
CA TYR A 99 -5.97 5.00 0.64
C TYR A 99 -6.34 3.63 1.24
N LEU A 100 -5.35 2.76 1.46
CA LEU A 100 -5.55 1.46 2.11
C LEU A 100 -6.14 1.61 3.50
N VAL A 101 -5.62 2.54 4.32
CA VAL A 101 -6.13 2.80 5.67
C VAL A 101 -7.57 3.32 5.64
N MET A 102 -7.92 4.22 4.71
CA MET A 102 -9.32 4.66 4.55
C MET A 102 -10.24 3.52 4.13
N LEU A 103 -9.78 2.68 3.20
CA LEU A 103 -10.52 1.53 2.72
C LEU A 103 -10.75 0.52 3.85
N TYR A 104 -9.72 0.18 4.62
CA TYR A 104 -9.84 -0.67 5.79
C TYR A 104 -10.79 -0.07 6.83
N SER A 105 -10.66 1.22 7.14
CA SER A 105 -11.57 1.90 8.09
C SER A 105 -13.04 1.79 7.65
N ARG A 106 -13.30 1.88 6.34
CA ARG A 106 -14.66 1.73 5.80
C ARG A 106 -15.15 0.28 5.87
N ILE A 107 -14.30 -0.69 5.52
CA ILE A 107 -14.64 -2.12 5.62
C ILE A 107 -14.93 -2.49 7.08
N TYR A 108 -14.03 -2.13 8.01
CA TYR A 108 -14.22 -2.40 9.43
C TYR A 108 -15.49 -1.76 9.98
N LYS A 109 -15.81 -0.52 9.58
CA LYS A 109 -17.08 0.12 9.97
C LYS A 109 -18.30 -0.66 9.49
N VAL A 110 -18.30 -1.17 8.26
CA VAL A 110 -19.43 -1.97 7.75
C VAL A 110 -19.49 -3.33 8.43
N LEU A 111 -18.35 -3.87 8.85
CA LEU A 111 -18.26 -5.23 9.38
C LEU A 111 -18.47 -5.35 10.90
N LEU A 112 -18.23 -4.25 11.63
CA LEU A 112 -18.41 -4.14 13.09
C LEU A 112 -19.63 -3.31 13.51
N ALA A 113 -20.31 -2.65 12.56
CA ALA A 113 -21.60 -2.00 12.80
C ALA A 113 -22.75 -3.01 12.64
#